data_AF-X1C6E5-F1
#
_entry.id   AF-X1C6E5-F1
#
_cell.length_a   1.000
_cell.length_b   1.000
_cell.length_c   1.000
_cell.angle_alpha   90.00
_cell.angle_beta   90.00
_cell.angle_gamma   90.00
#
_symmetry.space_group_name_H-M   'P 1'
#
loop_
_entity.id
_entity.type
_entity.pdbx_description
1 polymer ?
#
loop_
_entity_poly.entity_id
_entity_poly.type
_entity_poly.pdbx_seq_one_letter_code
_entity_poly.pdbx_strand_id
1 'polypeptide(L)'
;IAVDLITLKALNIEIENNILFLEAKKKKIDIPSISNIRVRGEKIEDLNLDINFCVSNLNDINIRNFNIRVGEFCSGCFKHAYNLLNLMKTYMVKDLKYNPYNSFLIGENPLEPDRIGNIILFGDCAINSTKNYKFRKMIKETTNGVKNKTKKRVLKKKIEKPLPAIKEKSYKKILEIPGCPPNVNDCIGLILKYYGKRKAPNLNLLNKLNNTWISEKIYKKFKIWEAI
;
A
#
# COMPACT_ATOMS: atom_id res chain seq x y z
N ILE A 1 1.38 5.36 -33.55
CA ILE A 1 0.98 4.00 -33.96
C ILE A 1 2.15 3.18 -34.49
N ALA A 2 2.78 3.54 -35.63
CA ALA A 2 3.92 2.76 -36.16
C ALA A 2 5.13 2.72 -35.19
N VAL A 3 5.44 3.84 -34.54
CA VAL A 3 6.46 3.92 -33.49
C VAL A 3 6.07 3.03 -32.30
N ASP A 4 4.84 3.14 -31.81
CA ASP A 4 4.36 2.33 -30.68
C ASP A 4 4.40 0.83 -30.97
N LEU A 5 4.07 0.43 -32.21
CA LEU A 5 4.17 -0.96 -32.68
C LEU A 5 5.60 -1.49 -32.63
N ILE A 6 6.56 -0.71 -33.14
CA ILE A 6 7.98 -1.06 -33.09
C ILE A 6 8.44 -1.14 -31.64
N THR A 7 8.06 -0.17 -30.80
CA THR A 7 8.41 -0.16 -29.39
C THR A 7 7.88 -1.41 -28.70
N LEU A 8 6.61 -1.77 -28.86
CA LEU A 8 6.05 -2.98 -28.26
C LEU A 8 6.76 -4.26 -28.74
N LYS A 9 7.08 -4.33 -30.04
CA LYS A 9 7.85 -5.47 -30.59
C LYS A 9 9.26 -5.53 -30.02
N ALA A 10 9.96 -4.39 -29.89
CA ALA A 10 11.30 -4.32 -29.29
C ALA A 10 11.28 -4.68 -27.80
N LEU A 11 10.17 -4.38 -27.10
CA LEU A 11 9.95 -4.76 -25.70
C LEU A 11 9.44 -6.21 -25.53
N ASN A 12 9.25 -6.94 -26.63
CA ASN A 12 8.68 -8.28 -26.66
C ASN A 12 7.29 -8.38 -25.98
N ILE A 13 6.50 -7.31 -26.08
CA ILE A 13 5.13 -7.23 -25.53
C ILE A 13 4.14 -7.62 -26.62
N GLU A 14 3.21 -8.52 -26.30
CA GLU A 14 2.13 -8.91 -27.21
C GLU A 14 1.23 -7.71 -27.58
N ILE A 15 1.26 -7.34 -28.85
CA ILE A 15 0.50 -6.20 -29.40
C ILE A 15 -1.01 -6.47 -29.35
N GLU A 16 -1.41 -7.74 -29.48
CA GLU A 16 -2.81 -8.18 -29.56
C GLU A 16 -3.57 -7.92 -28.25
N ASN A 17 -2.87 -7.92 -27.13
CA ASN A 17 -3.42 -7.69 -25.79
C ASN A 17 -3.35 -6.23 -25.34
N ASN A 18 -2.79 -5.33 -26.16
CA ASN A 18 -2.66 -3.93 -25.79
C ASN A 18 -4.00 -3.18 -25.93
N ILE A 19 -4.51 -2.65 -24.82
CA ILE A 19 -5.80 -1.95 -24.72
C ILE A 19 -5.89 -0.78 -25.71
N LEU A 20 -4.82 -0.02 -25.89
CA LEU A 20 -4.82 1.14 -26.79
C LEU A 20 -4.97 0.72 -28.26
N PHE A 21 -4.35 -0.40 -28.65
CA PHE A 21 -4.48 -0.95 -29.99
C PHE A 21 -5.87 -1.55 -30.23
N LEU A 22 -6.43 -2.23 -29.21
CA LEU A 22 -7.81 -2.73 -29.26
C LEU A 22 -8.81 -1.57 -29.42
N GLU A 23 -8.62 -0.46 -28.70
CA GLU A 23 -9.45 0.73 -28.88
C GLU A 23 -9.25 1.42 -30.23
N ALA A 24 -8.01 1.51 -30.72
CA ALA A 24 -7.73 2.09 -32.04
C ALA A 24 -8.42 1.29 -33.16
N LYS A 25 -8.40 -0.06 -33.08
CA LYS A 25 -9.17 -0.94 -33.99
C LYS A 25 -10.67 -0.68 -33.89
N LYS A 26 -11.21 -0.57 -32.67
CA LYS A 26 -12.64 -0.23 -32.45
C LYS A 26 -13.01 1.12 -33.08
N LYS A 27 -12.10 2.09 -33.04
CA LYS A 27 -12.26 3.42 -33.66
C LYS A 27 -11.95 3.45 -35.17
N LYS A 28 -11.71 2.29 -35.81
CA LYS A 28 -11.36 2.15 -37.24
C LYS A 28 -10.14 2.99 -37.65
N ILE A 29 -9.20 3.19 -36.74
CA ILE A 29 -7.92 3.81 -37.08
C ILE A 29 -7.08 2.76 -37.79
N ASP A 30 -6.50 3.10 -38.94
CA ASP A 30 -5.70 2.17 -39.72
C ASP A 30 -4.36 1.89 -39.00
N ILE A 31 -4.04 0.61 -38.84
CA ILE A 31 -2.88 0.15 -38.07
C ILE A 31 -1.94 -0.54 -39.05
N PRO A 32 -0.78 0.05 -39.36
CA PRO A 32 0.16 -0.52 -40.32
C PRO A 32 0.67 -1.87 -39.82
N SER A 33 0.85 -2.83 -40.72
CA SER A 33 1.52 -4.09 -40.39
C SER A 33 2.99 -3.83 -40.07
N ILE A 34 3.54 -4.56 -39.11
CA ILE A 34 4.95 -4.43 -38.70
C ILE A 34 5.91 -4.65 -39.88
N SER A 35 5.56 -5.58 -40.77
CA SER A 35 6.32 -5.88 -41.99
C SER A 35 6.47 -4.68 -42.93
N ASN A 36 5.54 -3.73 -42.87
CA ASN A 36 5.50 -2.58 -43.76
C ASN A 36 6.23 -1.36 -43.16
N ILE A 37 6.72 -1.46 -41.92
CA ILE A 37 7.41 -0.37 -41.25
C ILE A 37 8.92 -0.48 -41.50
N ARG A 38 9.47 0.47 -42.25
CA ARG A 38 10.93 0.53 -42.51
C ARG A 38 11.65 1.18 -41.33
N VAL A 39 12.37 0.37 -40.56
CA VAL A 39 13.24 0.85 -39.47
C VAL A 39 14.57 1.35 -40.05
N ARG A 40 15.06 2.50 -39.58
CA ARG A 40 16.41 2.99 -39.85
C ARG A 40 17.26 2.81 -38.59
N GLY A 41 18.37 2.10 -38.69
CA GLY A 41 19.27 1.78 -37.56
C GLY A 41 19.49 0.27 -37.41
N GLU A 42 19.72 -0.17 -36.17
CA GLU A 42 19.80 -1.60 -35.83
C GLU A 42 18.49 -2.32 -36.15
N LYS A 43 18.60 -3.59 -36.54
CA LYS A 43 17.42 -4.43 -36.79
C LYS A 43 16.76 -4.76 -35.46
N ILE A 44 15.44 -4.80 -35.44
CA ILE A 44 14.68 -5.16 -34.23
C ILE A 44 15.01 -6.58 -33.79
N GLU A 45 15.30 -7.49 -34.72
CA GLU A 45 15.70 -8.87 -34.40
C GLU A 45 17.03 -8.96 -33.63
N ASP A 46 17.89 -7.94 -33.75
CA ASP A 46 19.20 -7.89 -33.10
C ASP A 46 19.15 -7.21 -31.71
N LEU A 47 18.00 -6.62 -31.33
CA LEU A 47 17.80 -5.97 -30.03
C LEU A 47 17.54 -7.02 -28.95
N ASN A 48 18.55 -7.32 -28.13
CA ASN A 48 18.39 -8.16 -26.95
C ASN A 48 18.20 -7.28 -25.70
N LEU A 49 16.95 -6.82 -25.49
CA LEU A 49 16.59 -6.00 -24.34
C LEU A 49 16.02 -6.89 -23.21
N ASP A 50 16.85 -7.21 -22.22
CA ASP A 50 16.38 -7.87 -20.99
C ASP A 50 15.71 -6.85 -20.07
N ILE A 51 14.43 -6.59 -20.33
CA ILE A 51 13.63 -5.61 -19.57
C ILE A 51 12.85 -6.35 -18.50
N ASN A 52 13.34 -6.22 -17.28
CA ASN A 52 12.59 -6.63 -16.10
C ASN A 52 11.42 -5.66 -15.88
N PHE A 53 10.24 -6.06 -16.32
CA PHE A 53 9.02 -5.30 -16.07
C PHE A 53 8.76 -5.18 -14.57
N CYS A 54 8.39 -3.97 -14.16
CA CYS A 54 7.86 -3.70 -12.84
C CYS A 54 6.62 -4.58 -12.59
N VAL A 55 6.42 -4.99 -11.33
CA VAL A 55 5.28 -5.81 -10.94
C VAL A 55 3.97 -5.10 -11.30
N SER A 56 3.10 -5.79 -12.05
CA SER A 56 1.85 -5.24 -12.57
C SER A 56 0.76 -5.15 -11.49
N ASN A 57 0.81 -6.01 -10.47
CA ASN A 57 -0.11 -5.99 -9.34
C ASN A 57 0.59 -5.64 -8.03
N LEU A 58 -0.09 -4.87 -7.17
CA LEU A 58 0.42 -4.52 -5.85
C LEU A 58 0.55 -5.73 -4.92
N ASN A 59 -0.29 -6.76 -5.11
CA ASN A 59 -0.25 -8.00 -4.32
C ASN A 59 1.04 -8.80 -4.52
N ASP A 60 1.70 -8.62 -5.67
CA ASP A 60 2.92 -9.36 -6.03
C ASP A 60 4.17 -8.76 -5.36
N ILE A 61 4.04 -7.57 -4.74
CA ILE A 61 5.14 -6.92 -4.02
C ILE A 61 5.34 -7.60 -2.67
N ASN A 62 6.30 -8.54 -2.62
CA ASN A 62 6.63 -9.21 -1.38
C ASN A 62 7.43 -8.30 -0.43
N ILE A 63 6.82 -7.94 0.70
CA ILE A 63 7.44 -7.19 1.80
C ILE A 63 7.41 -8.08 3.06
N ARG A 64 8.56 -8.20 3.72
CA ARG A 64 8.69 -9.04 4.92
C ARG A 64 7.72 -8.62 6.02
N ASN A 65 6.99 -9.59 6.59
CA ASN A 65 6.00 -9.40 7.66
C ASN A 65 4.83 -8.47 7.27
N PHE A 66 4.54 -8.33 5.98
CA PHE A 66 3.41 -7.58 5.45
C PHE A 66 2.52 -8.48 4.61
N ASN A 67 1.22 -8.34 4.80
CA ASN A 67 0.21 -8.86 3.89
C ASN A 67 -0.48 -7.68 3.20
N ILE A 68 -0.46 -7.67 1.87
CA ILE A 68 -1.06 -6.61 1.07
C ILE A 68 -2.45 -7.08 0.65
N ARG A 69 -3.47 -6.29 0.99
CA ARG A 69 -4.87 -6.54 0.65
C ARG A 69 -5.36 -5.39 -0.21
N VAL A 70 -5.75 -5.72 -1.43
CA VAL A 70 -6.04 -4.74 -2.46
C VAL A 70 -7.50 -4.89 -2.87
N GLY A 71 -8.23 -3.79 -2.82
CA GLY A 71 -9.57 -3.65 -3.39
C GLY A 71 -9.52 -2.89 -4.71
N GLU A 72 -10.58 -2.14 -5.05
CA GLU A 72 -10.61 -1.32 -6.27
C GLU A 72 -9.91 0.04 -6.04
N PHE A 73 -9.08 0.50 -6.97
CA PHE A 73 -8.33 1.75 -6.80
C PHE A 73 -8.11 2.47 -8.12
N CYS A 74 -7.94 3.80 -8.07
CA CYS A 74 -7.57 4.59 -9.24
C CYS A 74 -6.06 4.46 -9.56
N SER A 75 -5.68 4.80 -10.79
CA SER A 75 -4.29 4.77 -11.25
C SER A 75 -3.34 5.62 -10.40
N GLY A 76 -3.82 6.75 -9.88
CA GLY A 76 -3.06 7.60 -8.96
C GLY A 76 -2.70 6.87 -7.66
N CYS A 77 -3.70 6.23 -7.03
CA CYS A 77 -3.53 5.44 -5.82
C CYS A 77 -2.61 4.24 -6.05
N PHE A 78 -2.74 3.58 -7.21
CA PHE A 78 -1.84 2.51 -7.61
C PHE A 78 -0.39 2.97 -7.62
N LYS A 79 -0.09 4.05 -8.35
CA LYS A 79 1.28 4.55 -8.52
C LYS A 79 1.92 4.93 -7.18
N HIS A 80 1.16 5.61 -6.31
CA HIS A 80 1.67 6.03 -5.02
C HIS A 80 1.85 4.86 -4.05
N ALA A 81 0.90 3.92 -4.01
CA ALA A 81 1.03 2.69 -3.24
C ALA A 81 2.21 1.86 -3.73
N TYR A 82 2.36 1.68 -5.04
CA TYR A 82 3.48 0.97 -5.66
C TYR A 82 4.84 1.54 -5.22
N ASN A 83 5.00 2.86 -5.30
CA ASN A 83 6.23 3.52 -4.90
C ASN A 83 6.50 3.38 -3.40
N LEU A 84 5.47 3.55 -2.57
CA LEU A 84 5.60 3.40 -1.11
C LEU A 84 5.95 1.97 -0.72
N LEU A 85 5.27 0.97 -1.29
CA LEU A 85 5.51 -0.44 -1.03
C LEU A 85 6.93 -0.84 -1.46
N ASN A 86 7.42 -0.37 -2.61
CA ASN A 86 8.80 -0.61 -3.02
C ASN A 86 9.82 0.13 -2.15
N LEU A 87 9.52 1.33 -1.68
CA LEU A 87 10.36 2.02 -0.70
C LEU A 87 10.46 1.21 0.60
N MET A 88 9.35 0.68 1.09
CA MET A 88 9.32 -0.19 2.27
C MET A 88 10.11 -1.49 2.01
N LYS A 89 9.91 -2.11 0.84
CA LYS A 89 10.61 -3.32 0.40
C LYS A 89 12.12 -3.13 0.36
N THR A 90 12.61 -1.95 -0.04
CA THR A 90 14.05 -1.72 -0.22
C THR A 90 14.71 -1.17 1.05
N TYR A 91 14.11 -0.14 1.66
CA TYR A 91 14.77 0.61 2.74
C TYR A 91 14.37 0.13 4.15
N MET A 92 13.18 -0.45 4.29
CA MET A 92 12.65 -0.85 5.60
C MET A 92 12.82 -2.34 5.90
N VAL A 93 13.52 -3.13 5.08
CA VAL A 93 13.69 -4.59 5.32
C VAL A 93 14.15 -4.92 6.75
N LYS A 94 15.14 -4.19 7.25
CA LYS A 94 15.69 -4.40 8.60
C LYS A 94 14.73 -3.90 9.69
N ASP A 95 14.05 -2.78 9.45
CA ASP A 95 13.05 -2.20 10.36
C ASP A 95 11.85 -3.16 10.51
N LEU A 96 11.40 -3.76 9.41
CA LEU A 96 10.23 -4.63 9.38
C LEU A 96 10.51 -6.04 9.89
N LYS A 97 11.79 -6.48 9.91
CA LYS A 97 12.20 -7.80 10.41
C LYS A 97 11.70 -8.08 11.83
N TYR A 98 11.72 -7.08 12.70
CA TYR A 98 11.37 -7.20 14.12
C TYR A 98 9.97 -6.68 14.44
N ASN A 99 9.25 -6.15 13.45
CA ASN A 99 7.86 -5.75 13.65
C ASN A 99 6.93 -6.97 13.58
N PRO A 100 5.91 -7.03 14.46
CA PRO A 100 4.87 -8.06 14.36
C PRO A 100 4.13 -7.92 13.03
N TYR A 101 3.38 -8.96 12.67
CA TYR A 101 2.58 -9.03 11.44
C TYR A 101 1.84 -7.73 11.12
N ASN A 102 1.99 -7.25 9.88
CA ASN A 102 1.39 -6.02 9.39
C ASN A 102 0.45 -6.34 8.21
N SER A 103 -0.62 -5.57 8.07
CA SER A 103 -1.53 -5.65 6.93
C SER A 103 -1.67 -4.28 6.30
N PHE A 104 -1.51 -4.22 4.99
CA PHE A 104 -1.58 -2.99 4.21
C PHE A 104 -2.80 -3.07 3.29
N LEU A 105 -3.82 -2.28 3.59
CA LEU A 105 -5.09 -2.28 2.84
C LEU A 105 -5.17 -1.07 1.93
N ILE A 106 -5.43 -1.30 0.64
CA ILE A 106 -5.48 -0.26 -0.40
C ILE A 106 -6.78 -0.37 -1.18
N GLY A 107 -7.35 0.78 -1.53
CA GLY A 107 -8.52 0.85 -2.40
C GLY A 107 -9.83 0.66 -1.65
N GLU A 108 -10.91 0.55 -2.41
CA GLU A 108 -12.27 0.36 -1.95
C GLU A 108 -12.57 -1.11 -1.68
N ASN A 109 -13.16 -1.39 -0.52
CA ASN A 109 -13.51 -2.74 -0.06
C ASN A 109 -12.37 -3.78 -0.16
N PRO A 110 -11.15 -3.47 0.32
CA PRO A 110 -10.07 -4.45 0.33
C PRO A 110 -10.39 -5.60 1.28
N LEU A 111 -9.96 -6.82 0.97
CA LEU A 111 -10.24 -7.99 1.81
C LEU A 111 -9.76 -7.82 3.27
N GLU A 112 -10.54 -8.37 4.23
CA GLU A 112 -10.15 -8.35 5.64
C GLU A 112 -8.79 -9.06 5.87
N PRO A 113 -7.96 -8.54 6.78
CA PRO A 113 -6.68 -9.17 7.10
C PRO A 113 -6.88 -10.47 7.90
N ASP A 114 -6.14 -11.53 7.54
CA ASP A 114 -6.30 -12.85 8.18
C ASP A 114 -5.89 -12.85 9.66
N ARG A 115 -5.00 -11.94 10.05
CA ARG A 115 -4.49 -11.82 11.41
C ARG A 115 -4.57 -10.39 11.88
N ILE A 116 -5.04 -10.21 13.11
CA ILE A 116 -5.15 -8.91 13.76
C ILE A 116 -3.75 -8.48 14.24
N GLY A 117 -3.07 -7.73 13.39
CA GLY A 117 -1.73 -7.17 13.61
C GLY A 117 -1.73 -5.64 13.61
N ASN A 118 -0.64 -5.05 13.12
CA ASN A 118 -0.65 -3.62 12.76
C ASN A 118 -1.36 -3.47 11.42
N ILE A 119 -2.29 -2.53 11.32
CA ILE A 119 -3.08 -2.32 10.10
C ILE A 119 -2.76 -0.94 9.55
N ILE A 120 -2.43 -0.86 8.27
CA ILE A 120 -2.22 0.39 7.53
C ILE A 120 -3.32 0.50 6.48
N LEU A 121 -4.10 1.57 6.54
CA LEU A 121 -5.14 1.90 5.58
C LEU A 121 -4.62 3.02 4.67
N PHE A 122 -4.49 2.72 3.39
CA PHE A 122 -3.90 3.62 2.41
C PHE A 122 -4.97 4.28 1.54
N GLY A 123 -5.12 5.58 1.74
CA GLY A 123 -6.06 6.44 1.03
C GLY A 123 -7.45 6.49 1.63
N ASP A 124 -8.18 7.53 1.24
CA ASP A 124 -9.54 7.78 1.75
C ASP A 124 -10.51 6.66 1.37
N CYS A 125 -10.31 6.03 0.21
CA CYS A 125 -11.09 4.86 -0.24
C CYS A 125 -11.01 3.72 0.78
N ALA A 126 -9.80 3.36 1.22
CA ALA A 126 -9.61 2.28 2.20
C ALA A 126 -10.13 2.67 3.58
N ILE A 127 -9.90 3.92 4.01
CA ILE A 127 -10.37 4.42 5.31
C ILE A 127 -11.91 4.38 5.37
N ASN A 128 -12.58 4.87 4.33
CA ASN A 128 -14.04 4.98 4.31
C ASN A 128 -14.74 3.63 4.13
N SER A 129 -14.27 2.81 3.18
CA SER A 129 -14.91 1.51 2.88
C SER A 129 -14.75 0.50 4.02
N THR A 130 -13.66 0.58 4.79
CA THR A 130 -13.40 -0.36 5.90
C THR A 130 -14.03 0.03 7.23
N LYS A 131 -14.86 1.09 7.31
CA LYS A 131 -15.45 1.59 8.58
C LYS A 131 -16.22 0.51 9.34
N ASN A 132 -16.88 -0.40 8.63
CA ASN A 132 -17.73 -1.44 9.20
C ASN A 132 -17.00 -2.77 9.44
N TYR A 133 -15.69 -2.83 9.15
CA TYR A 133 -14.94 -4.09 9.21
C TYR A 133 -14.71 -4.54 10.65
N LYS A 134 -14.68 -5.86 10.85
CA LYS A 134 -14.59 -6.45 12.19
C LYS A 134 -13.30 -6.07 12.88
N PHE A 135 -12.19 -5.95 12.15
CA PHE A 135 -10.88 -5.61 12.71
C PHE A 135 -10.85 -4.23 13.41
N ARG A 136 -11.78 -3.32 13.09
CA ARG A 136 -11.87 -2.01 13.77
C ARG A 136 -12.46 -2.12 15.17
N LYS A 137 -13.17 -3.21 15.47
CA LYS A 137 -13.82 -3.49 16.74
C LYS A 137 -13.03 -4.54 17.51
N MET A 138 -12.65 -4.23 18.74
CA MET A 138 -12.11 -5.19 19.69
C MET A 138 -13.16 -5.47 20.75
N ILE A 139 -13.52 -6.75 20.91
CA ILE A 139 -14.35 -7.21 22.02
C ILE A 139 -13.47 -7.26 23.26
N LYS A 140 -13.71 -6.38 24.24
CA LYS A 140 -13.16 -6.56 25.58
C LYS A 140 -14.23 -7.18 26.47
N GLU A 141 -13.97 -8.40 26.90
CA GLU A 141 -14.64 -8.96 28.06
C GLU A 141 -14.13 -8.21 29.29
N THR A 142 -14.97 -7.36 29.89
CA THR A 142 -14.67 -6.87 31.24
C THR A 142 -14.94 -7.99 32.22
N THR A 143 -13.87 -8.62 32.70
CA THR A 143 -13.93 -9.40 33.94
C THR A 143 -14.21 -8.43 35.08
N ASN A 144 -15.48 -8.25 35.41
CA ASN A 144 -15.84 -7.58 36.66
C ASN A 144 -15.40 -8.46 37.83
N GLY A 145 -14.21 -8.18 38.37
CA GLY A 145 -13.90 -8.48 39.77
C GLY A 145 -12.66 -9.33 40.03
N VAL A 146 -11.51 -8.67 40.22
CA VAL A 146 -10.50 -9.09 41.23
C VAL A 146 -9.81 -7.85 41.83
N LYS A 147 -10.56 -6.94 42.49
CA LYS A 147 -9.94 -5.96 43.40
C LYS A 147 -10.32 -6.15 44.88
N ASN A 148 -11.24 -7.07 45.20
CA ASN A 148 -11.70 -7.32 46.58
C ASN A 148 -11.45 -8.78 47.04
N LYS A 149 -10.30 -9.39 46.72
CA LYS A 149 -9.94 -10.72 47.26
C LYS A 149 -9.32 -10.68 48.66
N THR A 150 -8.97 -9.51 49.20
CA THR A 150 -8.40 -9.39 50.55
C THR A 150 -9.43 -9.24 51.67
N LYS A 151 -10.73 -9.10 51.38
CA LYS A 151 -11.79 -8.95 52.42
C LYS A 151 -12.90 -10.02 52.43
N LYS A 152 -12.88 -11.04 51.55
CA LYS A 152 -13.95 -12.05 51.45
C LYS A 152 -13.49 -13.47 51.80
N ARG A 153 -12.83 -13.65 52.95
CA ARG A 153 -12.61 -15.00 53.53
C ARG A 153 -13.75 -15.49 54.43
N VAL A 154 -14.89 -14.77 54.55
CA VAL A 154 -15.88 -15.09 55.61
C VAL A 154 -17.27 -15.55 55.14
N LEU A 155 -17.67 -15.49 53.85
CA LEU A 155 -19.01 -15.98 53.47
C LEU A 155 -19.00 -16.90 52.25
N LYS A 156 -19.17 -18.21 52.51
CA LYS A 156 -19.61 -19.22 51.54
C LYS A 156 -21.05 -18.91 51.12
N LYS A 157 -21.22 -18.10 50.07
CA LYS A 157 -22.44 -18.12 49.23
C LYS A 157 -22.01 -18.30 47.79
N LYS A 158 -22.65 -19.24 47.08
CA LYS A 158 -22.52 -19.41 45.63
C LYS A 158 -22.99 -18.12 44.98
N ILE A 159 -22.06 -17.29 44.53
CA ILE A 159 -22.36 -16.10 43.73
C ILE A 159 -22.32 -16.57 42.28
N GLU A 160 -23.48 -16.56 41.62
CA GLU A 160 -23.57 -16.71 40.17
C GLU A 160 -22.63 -15.70 39.52
N LYS A 161 -21.74 -16.17 38.65
CA LYS A 161 -20.79 -15.29 37.96
C LYS A 161 -21.62 -14.35 37.07
N PRO A 162 -21.56 -13.02 37.28
CA PRO A 162 -22.21 -12.10 36.35
C PRO A 162 -21.62 -12.31 34.96
N LEU A 163 -22.48 -12.46 33.96
CA LEU A 163 -22.08 -12.53 32.56
C LEU A 163 -21.21 -11.29 32.24
N PRO A 164 -20.03 -11.46 31.61
CA PRO A 164 -19.16 -10.35 31.30
C PRO A 164 -19.89 -9.40 30.35
N ALA A 165 -19.99 -8.12 30.72
CA ALA A 165 -20.47 -7.09 29.81
C ALA A 165 -19.47 -7.00 28.65
N ILE A 166 -19.93 -7.31 27.44
CA ILE A 166 -19.15 -7.16 26.21
C ILE A 166 -19.16 -5.67 25.86
N LYS A 167 -18.00 -5.02 25.92
CA LYS A 167 -17.84 -3.64 25.43
C LYS A 167 -16.99 -3.67 24.16
N GLU A 168 -17.59 -3.26 23.04
CA GLU A 168 -16.85 -2.98 21.81
C GLU A 168 -15.96 -1.76 22.04
N LYS A 169 -14.66 -1.87 21.74
CA LYS A 169 -13.72 -0.74 21.74
C LYS A 169 -13.01 -0.64 20.40
N SER A 170 -12.62 0.57 20.02
CA SER A 170 -11.82 0.78 18.80
C SER A 170 -10.45 0.11 18.90
N TYR A 171 -10.04 -0.53 17.82
CA TYR A 171 -8.72 -1.15 17.70
C TYR A 171 -7.65 -0.07 17.53
N LYS A 172 -6.65 -0.06 18.44
CA LYS A 172 -5.66 1.04 18.54
C LYS A 172 -4.50 0.95 17.55
N LYS A 173 -4.30 -0.19 16.88
CA LYS A 173 -3.15 -0.40 15.99
C LYS A 173 -3.52 -0.22 14.52
N ILE A 174 -4.27 0.85 14.22
CA ILE A 174 -4.62 1.22 12.85
C ILE A 174 -3.89 2.53 12.54
N LEU A 175 -3.14 2.54 11.44
CA LEU A 175 -2.60 3.73 10.82
C LEU A 175 -3.50 4.10 9.65
N GLU A 176 -4.08 5.29 9.69
CA GLU A 176 -4.84 5.85 8.58
C GLU A 176 -3.94 6.83 7.82
N ILE A 177 -3.75 6.59 6.52
CA ILE A 177 -2.97 7.45 5.63
C ILE A 177 -3.97 8.10 4.65
N PRO A 178 -4.46 9.31 4.93
CA PRO A 178 -5.49 9.95 4.13
C PRO A 178 -4.96 10.47 2.78
N GLY A 179 -5.89 10.72 1.86
CA GLY A 179 -5.63 11.29 0.52
C GLY A 179 -6.06 10.39 -0.64
N CYS A 180 -6.16 10.99 -1.82
CA CYS A 180 -6.51 10.32 -3.08
C CYS A 180 -5.78 10.95 -4.28
N PRO A 181 -4.54 10.54 -4.61
CA PRO A 181 -3.70 9.60 -3.87
C PRO A 181 -3.03 10.25 -2.64
N PRO A 182 -2.65 9.45 -1.61
CA PRO A 182 -1.83 9.94 -0.50
C PRO A 182 -0.46 10.47 -0.95
N ASN A 183 -0.01 11.57 -0.37
CA ASN A 183 1.32 12.13 -0.62
C ASN A 183 2.42 11.22 -0.02
N VAL A 184 3.38 10.77 -0.83
CA VAL A 184 4.41 9.79 -0.40
C VAL A 184 5.29 10.32 0.75
N ASN A 185 5.62 11.62 0.76
CA ASN A 185 6.46 12.21 1.81
C ASN A 185 5.71 12.24 3.15
N ASP A 186 4.43 12.62 3.12
CA ASP A 186 3.58 12.58 4.30
C ASP A 186 3.39 11.14 4.81
N CYS A 187 3.28 10.17 3.89
CA CYS A 187 3.22 8.74 4.25
C CYS A 187 4.45 8.30 5.06
N ILE A 188 5.66 8.67 4.64
CA ILE A 188 6.90 8.35 5.34
C ILE A 188 6.87 8.90 6.77
N GLY A 189 6.46 10.17 6.92
CA GLY A 189 6.32 10.81 8.23
C GLY A 189 5.29 10.12 9.13
N LEU A 190 4.13 9.75 8.58
CA LEU A 190 3.07 9.05 9.31
C LEU A 190 3.48 7.64 9.74
N ILE A 191 4.09 6.86 8.85
CA ILE A 191 4.61 5.52 9.14
C ILE A 191 5.69 5.60 10.24
N LEU A 192 6.59 6.58 10.15
CA LEU A 192 7.63 6.77 11.16
C LEU A 192 7.04 7.14 12.54
N LYS A 193 6.00 7.98 12.58
CA LYS A 193 5.28 8.31 13.82
C LYS A 193 4.58 7.07 14.40
N TYR A 194 3.97 6.26 13.54
CA TYR A 194 3.22 5.07 13.94
C TYR A 194 4.11 3.98 14.56
N TYR A 195 5.21 3.62 13.88
CA TYR A 195 6.14 2.62 14.41
C TYR A 195 7.08 3.18 15.49
N GLY A 196 7.39 4.47 15.40
CA GLY A 196 8.32 5.17 16.28
C GLY A 196 9.78 5.04 15.82
N LYS A 197 10.55 6.12 16.05
CA LYS A 197 11.95 6.27 15.60
C LYS A 197 12.89 5.14 16.03
N ARG A 198 12.63 4.52 17.19
CA ARG A 198 13.46 3.41 17.71
C ARG A 198 13.18 2.08 17.00
N LYS A 199 11.95 1.87 16.51
CA LYS A 199 11.55 0.63 15.82
C LYS A 199 11.72 0.70 14.31
N ALA A 200 11.81 1.91 13.75
CA ALA A 200 12.08 2.13 12.34
C ALA A 200 13.30 3.07 12.14
N PRO A 201 14.51 2.65 12.57
CA PRO A 201 15.71 3.48 12.47
C PRO A 201 16.11 3.80 11.02
N ASN A 202 15.95 2.88 10.06
CA ASN A 202 16.27 3.16 8.66
C ASN A 202 15.28 4.17 8.07
N LEU A 203 13.99 4.00 8.35
CA LEU A 203 12.98 4.99 7.94
C LEU A 203 13.25 6.36 8.55
N ASN A 204 13.69 6.42 9.81
CA ASN A 204 14.08 7.66 10.47
C ASN A 204 15.27 8.33 9.77
N LEU A 205 16.27 7.56 9.37
CA LEU A 205 17.40 8.06 8.59
C LEU A 205 16.95 8.59 7.23
N LEU A 206 16.13 7.83 6.50
CA LEU A 206 15.59 8.23 5.21
C LEU A 206 14.78 9.53 5.32
N ASN A 207 13.90 9.63 6.32
CA ASN A 207 13.09 10.83 6.55
C ASN A 207 13.96 12.06 6.87
N LYS A 208 15.06 11.88 7.62
CA LYS A 208 16.03 12.97 7.85
C LYS A 208 16.71 13.38 6.55
N LEU A 209 17.17 12.43 5.75
CA LEU A 209 17.80 12.70 4.45
C LEU A 209 16.84 13.48 3.53
N ASN A 210 15.60 13.01 3.37
CA ASN A 210 14.61 13.70 2.56
C ASN A 210 14.40 15.16 3.01
N ASN A 211 14.28 15.40 4.33
CA ASN A 211 14.10 16.75 4.85
C ASN A 211 15.34 17.64 4.70
N THR A 212 16.55 17.06 4.67
CA THR A 212 17.79 17.84 4.48
C THR A 212 18.10 18.17 3.02
N TRP A 213 17.77 17.28 2.08
CA TRP A 213 18.10 17.43 0.65
C TRP A 213 17.01 18.15 -0.14
N ILE A 214 15.76 18.04 0.32
CA ILE A 214 14.63 18.75 -0.27
C ILE A 214 14.45 20.06 0.48
N SER A 215 15.22 21.10 0.10
CA SER A 215 15.01 22.43 0.66
C SER A 215 13.60 22.93 0.35
N GLU A 216 12.99 23.70 1.27
CA GLU A 216 11.68 24.34 1.03
C GLU A 216 11.67 25.18 -0.25
N LYS A 217 12.83 25.71 -0.66
CA LYS A 217 13.04 26.41 -1.94
C LYS A 217 12.81 25.50 -3.16
N ILE A 218 13.28 24.25 -3.12
CA ILE A 218 13.08 23.29 -4.21
C ILE A 218 11.61 22.81 -4.24
N TYR A 219 10.99 22.62 -3.07
CA TYR A 219 9.59 22.19 -2.98
C TYR A 219 8.60 23.18 -3.62
N LYS A 220 8.84 24.49 -3.44
CA LYS A 220 8.04 25.53 -4.13
C LYS A 220 8.20 25.47 -5.64
N LYS A 221 9.40 25.15 -6.14
CA LYS A 221 9.68 25.04 -7.58
C LYS A 221 9.06 23.78 -8.20
N PHE A 222 9.04 22.65 -7.47
CA PHE A 222 8.39 21.42 -7.92
C PHE A 222 6.86 21.47 -7.89
N LYS A 223 6.25 22.16 -6.91
CA LYS A 223 4.79 22.41 -6.91
C LYS A 223 4.29 23.12 -8.17
N ILE A 224 5.14 23.94 -8.80
CA ILE A 224 4.81 24.62 -10.07
C ILE A 224 4.82 23.64 -11.25
N TRP A 225 5.62 22.57 -11.18
CA TRP A 225 5.70 21.55 -12.24
C TRP A 225 4.63 20.45 -12.11
N GLU A 226 4.18 20.11 -10.90
CA GLU A 226 3.05 19.17 -10.69
C GLU A 226 1.66 19.81 -10.93
N ALA A 227 1.61 21.13 -11.09
CA ALA A 227 0.38 21.89 -11.35
C ALA A 227 0.16 22.23 -12.85
N ILE A 228 1.01 21.72 -13.74
CA ILE A 228 0.89 21.79 -15.21
C ILE A 228 0.49 20.39 -15.70
#